data_AF-A0AAV1S9E2-F1
#
_entry.id   AF-A0AAV1S9E2-F1
#
_cell.length_a   1.000
_cell.length_b   1.000
_cell.length_c   1.000
_cell.angle_alpha   90.00
_cell.angle_beta   90.00
_cell.angle_gamma   90.00
#
_symmetry.space_group_name_H-M   'P 1'
#
loop_
_entity.id
_entity.type
_entity.pdbx_description
1 polymer ?
#
loop_
_entity_poly.entity_id
_entity_poly.type
_entity_poly.pdbx_seq_one_letter_code
_entity_poly.pdbx_strand_id
1 'polypeptide(L)'
;MSGGGIARGRLAEERKSWRKNHPHGFVAKPDSSPDGSLDLMVWKCIIPGKPGTDWEGGYFPLTLHFSEDYPSKPPKCKFPQGFFHPNIYPSGTVCLSILNEDYGWRPAITVKQILVGIQDLLDQPNPADPAQTDGYQLFVQDPAEYRRRPCFPFLDQLIVNLFSRALRQSPPLLVSNMTTFGYKTYLGCPLRLLFIPLAKQNDMWKWVVLKP
;
A
#
# COMPACT_ATOMS: atom_id res chain seq x y z
N MET A 1 33.20 11.99 -11.34
CA MET A 1 32.08 12.94 -11.13
C MET A 1 31.02 12.19 -10.34
N SER A 2 30.67 12.68 -9.15
CA SER A 2 29.77 12.00 -8.21
C SER A 2 28.34 11.98 -8.77
N GLY A 3 27.83 10.79 -9.11
CA GLY A 3 26.50 10.59 -9.72
C GLY A 3 25.32 11.09 -8.86
N GLY A 4 25.53 11.37 -7.57
CA GLY A 4 24.44 11.70 -6.66
C GLY A 4 23.74 13.04 -6.86
N GLY A 5 24.28 13.92 -7.71
CA GLY A 5 23.57 15.13 -8.14
C GLY A 5 22.47 14.85 -9.18
N ILE A 6 22.70 13.88 -10.07
CA ILE A 6 21.77 13.58 -11.19
C ILE A 6 20.50 12.93 -10.64
N ALA A 7 20.64 11.91 -9.79
CA ALA A 7 19.52 11.20 -9.18
C ALA A 7 18.60 12.16 -8.42
N ARG A 8 19.16 12.96 -7.50
CA ARG A 8 18.41 13.92 -6.69
C ARG A 8 17.78 15.03 -7.54
N GLY A 9 18.48 15.52 -8.56
CA GLY A 9 17.95 16.50 -9.51
C GLY A 9 16.72 15.97 -10.24
N ARG A 10 16.80 14.74 -10.75
CA ARG A 10 15.64 14.08 -11.39
C ARG A 10 14.49 13.85 -10.41
N LEU A 11 14.78 13.39 -9.19
CA LEU A 11 13.76 13.13 -8.16
C LEU A 11 13.02 14.42 -7.72
N ALA A 12 13.72 15.56 -7.69
CA ALA A 12 13.09 16.85 -7.45
C ALA A 12 12.09 17.22 -8.56
N GLU A 13 12.42 16.97 -9.83
CA GLU A 13 11.51 17.17 -10.96
C GLU A 13 10.33 16.20 -10.95
N GLU A 14 10.55 14.92 -10.63
CA GLU A 14 9.46 13.94 -10.43
C GLU A 14 8.49 14.42 -9.33
N ARG A 15 9.02 14.91 -8.21
CA ARG A 15 8.19 15.42 -7.10
C ARG A 15 7.39 16.65 -7.51
N LYS A 16 8.00 17.57 -8.26
CA LYS A 16 7.32 18.76 -8.79
C LYS A 16 6.21 18.38 -9.76
N SER A 17 6.49 17.45 -10.67
CA SER A 17 5.52 16.91 -11.63
C SER A 17 4.34 16.23 -10.93
N TRP A 18 4.62 15.35 -9.96
CA TRP A 18 3.63 14.64 -9.16
C TRP A 18 2.69 15.61 -8.41
N ARG A 19 3.24 16.64 -7.76
CA ARG A 19 2.45 17.66 -7.06
C ARG A 19 1.56 18.48 -7.98
N LYS A 20 1.98 18.66 -9.24
CA LYS A 20 1.18 19.36 -10.26
C LYS A 20 0.04 18.49 -10.76
N ASN A 21 0.29 17.20 -11.03
CA ASN A 21 -0.71 16.29 -11.55
C ASN A 21 -0.37 14.83 -11.23
N HIS A 22 -1.21 14.17 -10.44
CA HIS A 22 -1.16 12.73 -10.18
C HIS A 22 -2.57 12.12 -10.26
N PRO A 23 -2.69 10.80 -10.54
CA PRO A 23 -4.00 10.16 -10.59
C PRO A 23 -4.70 10.20 -9.22
N HIS A 24 -6.02 10.33 -9.23
CA HIS A 24 -6.83 10.42 -8.01
C HIS A 24 -6.62 9.20 -7.10
N GLY A 25 -6.53 9.42 -5.79
CA GLY A 25 -6.37 8.38 -4.78
C GLY A 25 -4.93 7.86 -4.61
N PHE A 26 -4.03 8.13 -5.56
CA PHE A 26 -2.62 7.79 -5.40
C PHE A 26 -1.91 8.77 -4.48
N VAL A 27 -0.95 8.25 -3.71
CA VAL A 27 -0.02 9.05 -2.91
C VAL A 27 1.40 8.68 -3.30
N ALA A 28 2.28 9.67 -3.42
CA ALA A 28 3.72 9.46 -3.56
C ALA A 28 4.44 10.67 -2.95
N LYS A 29 5.31 10.42 -1.96
CA LYS A 29 6.11 11.47 -1.34
C LYS A 29 7.44 10.93 -0.81
N PRO A 30 8.52 11.74 -0.82
CA PRO A 30 9.75 11.42 -0.11
C PRO A 30 9.49 11.09 1.36
N ASP A 31 10.27 10.17 1.90
CA ASP A 31 10.22 9.84 3.32
C ASP A 31 10.76 11.01 4.15
N SER A 32 10.32 11.09 5.40
CA SER A 32 10.73 12.15 6.32
C SER A 32 11.54 11.55 7.45
N SER A 33 12.77 12.03 7.59
CA SER A 33 13.64 11.69 8.70
C SER A 33 13.12 12.30 10.02
N PRO A 34 13.53 11.76 11.19
CA PRO A 34 13.10 12.28 12.49
C PRO A 34 13.48 13.76 12.74
N ASP A 35 14.51 14.26 12.06
CA ASP A 35 14.96 15.65 12.11
C ASP A 35 14.15 16.59 11.19
N GLY A 36 13.15 16.06 10.47
CA GLY A 36 12.33 16.80 9.52
C GLY A 36 12.95 16.95 8.13
N SER A 37 14.15 16.43 7.89
CA SER A 37 14.75 16.39 6.55
C SER A 37 14.01 15.39 5.65
N LEU A 38 14.00 15.66 4.34
CA LEU A 38 13.39 14.77 3.35
C LEU A 38 14.46 13.89 2.72
N ASP A 39 14.24 12.58 2.75
CA ASP A 39 15.03 11.63 1.98
C ASP A 39 14.39 11.46 0.60
N LEU A 40 14.95 12.12 -0.42
CA LEU A 40 14.48 11.98 -1.80
C LEU A 40 14.72 10.57 -2.36
N MET A 41 15.61 9.77 -1.76
CA MET A 41 15.97 8.45 -2.27
C MET A 41 15.01 7.34 -1.82
N VAL A 42 14.10 7.64 -0.88
CA VAL A 42 13.07 6.70 -0.43
C VAL A 42 11.72 7.39 -0.47
N TRP A 43 10.75 6.83 -1.19
CA TRP A 43 9.41 7.40 -1.27
C TRP A 43 8.36 6.47 -0.69
N LYS A 44 7.47 7.02 0.13
CA LYS A 44 6.28 6.36 0.64
C LYS A 44 5.11 6.66 -0.28
N CYS A 45 4.53 5.59 -0.83
CA CYS A 45 3.46 5.64 -1.80
C CYS A 45 2.24 4.85 -1.32
N ILE A 46 1.08 5.18 -1.89
CA ILE A 46 -0.16 4.43 -1.72
C ILE A 46 -0.78 4.27 -3.11
N ILE A 47 -1.13 3.04 -3.46
CA ILE A 47 -1.82 2.69 -4.70
C ILE A 47 -3.26 2.31 -4.35
N PRO A 48 -4.28 3.01 -4.88
CA PRO A 48 -5.66 2.59 -4.71
C PRO A 48 -5.97 1.40 -5.60
N GLY A 49 -6.83 0.49 -5.15
CA GLY A 49 -7.39 -0.54 -6.03
C GLY A 49 -8.31 0.07 -7.08
N LYS A 50 -8.39 -0.58 -8.24
CA LYS A 50 -9.24 -0.12 -9.34
C LYS A 50 -10.73 -0.39 -9.03
N PRO A 51 -11.65 0.48 -9.46
CA PRO A 51 -13.07 0.17 -9.45
C PRO A 51 -13.39 -1.04 -10.35
N GLY A 52 -14.32 -1.88 -9.93
CA GLY A 52 -14.77 -3.07 -10.65
C GLY A 52 -13.83 -4.27 -10.54
N THR A 53 -12.83 -4.23 -9.65
CA THR A 53 -11.88 -5.33 -9.44
C THR A 53 -11.93 -5.84 -7.99
N ASP A 54 -11.34 -7.01 -7.73
CA ASP A 54 -11.25 -7.56 -6.37
C ASP A 54 -10.39 -6.68 -5.41
N TRP A 55 -9.69 -5.69 -5.97
CA TRP A 55 -8.87 -4.73 -5.23
C TRP A 55 -9.64 -3.45 -4.84
N GLU A 56 -10.84 -3.25 -5.37
CA GLU A 56 -11.65 -2.05 -5.17
C GLU A 56 -11.80 -1.68 -3.67
N GLY A 57 -11.71 -0.38 -3.37
CA GLY A 57 -11.78 0.14 -2.01
C GLY A 57 -10.49 -0.04 -1.20
N GLY A 58 -9.50 -0.74 -1.74
CA GLY A 58 -8.20 -0.92 -1.12
C GLY A 58 -7.22 0.22 -1.33
N TYR A 59 -6.31 0.36 -0.37
CA TYR A 59 -5.19 1.30 -0.40
C TYR A 59 -3.92 0.58 0.01
N PHE A 60 -3.05 0.32 -0.96
CA PHE A 60 -1.90 -0.57 -0.79
C PHE A 60 -0.62 0.25 -0.61
N PRO A 61 0.01 0.21 0.58
CA PRO A 61 1.24 0.97 0.81
C PRO A 61 2.41 0.36 0.03
N LEU A 62 3.19 1.20 -0.63
CA LEU A 62 4.37 0.80 -1.40
C LEU A 62 5.54 1.72 -1.04
N THR A 63 6.75 1.18 -0.92
CA THR A 63 7.98 1.98 -0.80
C THR A 63 8.79 1.89 -2.10
N LEU A 64 9.18 3.03 -2.64
CA LEU A 64 10.16 3.14 -3.74
C LEU A 64 11.53 3.41 -3.14
N HIS A 65 12.53 2.63 -3.54
CA HIS A 65 13.92 2.84 -3.17
C HIS A 65 14.74 3.16 -4.42
N PHE A 66 15.26 4.38 -4.49
CA PHE A 66 16.12 4.85 -5.55
C PHE A 66 17.59 4.65 -5.17
N SER A 67 18.45 4.35 -6.15
CA SER A 67 19.90 4.35 -5.99
C SER A 67 20.51 5.63 -6.59
N GLU A 68 21.80 5.86 -6.32
CA GLU A 68 22.55 6.97 -6.93
C GLU A 68 22.72 6.83 -8.46
N ASP A 69 22.46 5.63 -9.00
CA ASP A 69 22.46 5.35 -10.44
C ASP A 69 21.12 5.74 -11.13
N TYR A 70 20.11 6.20 -10.38
CA TYR A 70 18.86 6.68 -10.95
C TYR A 70 19.10 7.99 -11.73
N PRO A 71 18.49 8.18 -12.93
CA PRO A 71 17.48 7.36 -13.58
C PRO A 71 18.03 6.31 -14.56
N SER A 72 19.34 6.11 -14.65
CA SER A 72 19.91 5.06 -15.51
C SER A 72 19.43 3.68 -15.07
N LYS A 73 19.33 3.44 -13.76
CA LYS A 73 18.73 2.23 -13.17
C LYS A 73 17.33 2.47 -12.58
N PRO A 74 16.45 1.47 -12.60
CA PRO A 74 15.10 1.56 -12.02
C PRO A 74 15.14 1.64 -10.49
N PRO A 75 14.11 2.23 -9.85
CA PRO A 75 13.92 2.07 -8.41
C PRO A 75 13.45 0.65 -8.07
N LYS A 76 13.79 0.19 -6.86
CA LYS A 76 13.17 -1.01 -6.28
C LYS A 76 11.84 -0.64 -5.65
N CYS A 77 10.76 -1.30 -6.10
CA CYS A 77 9.42 -1.12 -5.56
C CYS A 77 9.09 -2.25 -4.59
N LYS A 78 8.66 -1.92 -3.37
CA LYS A 78 8.37 -2.90 -2.32
C LYS A 78 7.04 -2.66 -1.63
N PHE A 79 6.16 -3.64 -1.70
CA PHE A 79 5.05 -3.80 -0.77
C PHE A 79 5.55 -4.26 0.60
N PRO A 80 4.69 -4.29 1.64
CA PRO A 80 5.03 -4.96 2.88
C PRO A 80 5.37 -6.44 2.65
N GLN A 81 6.20 -6.98 3.55
CA GLN A 81 6.55 -8.39 3.52
C GLN A 81 5.29 -9.26 3.65
N GLY A 82 5.25 -10.36 2.89
CA GLY A 82 4.09 -11.26 2.86
C GLY A 82 2.89 -10.74 2.08
N PHE A 83 3.04 -9.68 1.29
CA PHE A 83 1.98 -9.22 0.38
C PHE A 83 1.64 -10.30 -0.64
N PHE A 84 0.38 -10.75 -0.63
CA PHE A 84 -0.08 -11.88 -1.43
C PHE A 84 -0.41 -11.43 -2.85
N HIS A 85 0.45 -11.75 -3.82
CA HIS A 85 0.21 -11.52 -5.24
C HIS A 85 1.19 -12.36 -6.09
N PRO A 86 0.79 -12.90 -7.27
CA PRO A 86 1.62 -13.80 -8.07
C PRO A 86 2.98 -13.21 -8.47
N ASN A 87 3.02 -11.90 -8.74
CA ASN A 87 4.22 -11.18 -9.17
C ASN A 87 4.92 -10.38 -8.06
N ILE A 88 4.57 -10.61 -6.79
CA ILE A 88 5.24 -9.98 -5.65
C ILE A 88 6.02 -11.05 -4.89
N TYR A 89 7.32 -10.85 -4.71
CA TYR A 89 8.14 -11.77 -3.92
C TYR A 89 7.69 -11.75 -2.45
N PRO A 90 7.96 -12.82 -1.66
CA PRO A 90 7.67 -12.82 -0.21
C PRO A 90 8.30 -11.64 0.55
N SER A 91 9.41 -11.09 0.03
CA SER A 91 10.08 -9.88 0.53
C SER A 91 9.31 -8.57 0.31
N GLY A 92 8.19 -8.62 -0.42
CA GLY A 92 7.40 -7.48 -0.89
C GLY A 92 7.90 -6.87 -2.21
N THR A 93 9.04 -7.33 -2.75
CA THR A 93 9.61 -6.77 -3.98
C THR A 93 8.70 -7.05 -5.17
N VAL A 94 8.41 -6.02 -5.97
CA VAL A 94 7.55 -6.12 -7.16
C VAL A 94 8.36 -6.64 -8.35
N CYS A 95 7.86 -7.68 -9.01
CA CYS A 95 8.34 -8.10 -10.33
C CYS A 95 7.45 -7.46 -11.41
N LEU A 96 7.98 -6.48 -12.14
CA LEU A 96 7.30 -5.81 -13.23
C LEU A 96 8.31 -5.51 -14.34
N SER A 97 7.94 -5.74 -15.60
CA SER A 97 8.85 -5.63 -16.75
C SER A 97 9.52 -4.26 -16.86
N ILE A 98 8.77 -3.17 -16.62
CA ILE A 98 9.32 -1.81 -16.64
C ILE A 98 10.31 -1.53 -15.51
N LEU A 99 10.36 -2.35 -14.45
CA LEU A 99 11.33 -2.24 -13.36
C LEU A 99 12.57 -3.13 -13.57
N ASN A 100 12.64 -3.85 -14.69
CA ASN A 100 13.78 -4.67 -15.05
C ASN A 100 14.75 -3.85 -15.92
N GLU A 101 16.01 -3.74 -15.46
CA GLU A 101 17.08 -2.95 -16.07
C GLU A 101 17.37 -3.37 -17.52
N ASP A 102 17.34 -4.67 -17.81
CA ASP A 102 17.81 -5.20 -19.10
C ASP A 102 16.73 -5.24 -20.20
N TYR A 103 15.44 -5.20 -19.82
CA TYR A 103 14.34 -5.47 -20.76
C TYR A 103 13.35 -4.32 -20.92
N GLY A 104 12.94 -3.68 -19.83
CA GLY A 104 11.80 -2.76 -19.85
C GLY A 104 12.07 -1.37 -19.29
N TRP A 105 13.08 -1.21 -18.44
CA TRP A 105 13.40 0.09 -17.86
C TRP A 105 13.89 1.05 -18.94
N ARG A 106 13.37 2.29 -18.86
CA ARG A 106 13.88 3.42 -19.63
C ARG A 106 14.00 4.60 -18.66
N PRO A 107 15.10 5.37 -18.69
CA PRO A 107 15.26 6.52 -17.79
C PRO A 107 14.12 7.54 -17.89
N ALA A 108 13.41 7.62 -19.01
CA ALA A 108 12.26 8.51 -19.21
C ALA A 108 10.98 8.06 -18.47
N ILE A 109 10.93 6.85 -17.91
CA ILE A 109 9.79 6.37 -17.14
C ILE A 109 9.69 7.17 -15.85
N THR A 110 8.49 7.69 -15.60
CA THR A 110 8.15 8.56 -14.46
C THR A 110 7.65 7.76 -13.26
N VAL A 111 7.70 8.35 -12.06
CA VAL A 111 7.09 7.75 -10.84
C VAL A 111 5.61 7.48 -11.05
N LYS A 112 4.91 8.36 -11.78
CA LYS A 112 3.51 8.16 -12.16
C LYS A 112 3.30 6.91 -12.98
N GLN A 113 4.10 6.68 -14.02
CA GLN A 113 3.99 5.48 -14.85
C GLN A 113 4.32 4.21 -14.07
N ILE A 114 5.29 4.26 -13.15
CA ILE A 114 5.60 3.13 -12.26
C ILE A 114 4.39 2.76 -11.41
N LEU A 115 3.82 3.73 -10.69
CA LEU A 115 2.71 3.46 -9.77
C LEU A 115 1.44 3.01 -10.50
N VAL A 116 1.14 3.58 -11.67
CA VAL A 116 0.03 3.13 -12.51
C VAL A 116 0.29 1.71 -13.04
N GLY A 117 1.50 1.41 -13.52
CA GLY A 117 1.83 0.06 -13.98
C GLY A 117 1.74 -0.99 -12.88
N ILE A 118 2.07 -0.63 -11.62
CA ILE A 118 1.87 -1.52 -10.47
C ILE A 118 0.38 -1.68 -10.16
N GLN A 119 -0.43 -0.63 -10.25
CA GLN A 119 -1.89 -0.75 -10.11
C GLN A 119 -2.49 -1.68 -11.16
N ASP A 120 -2.01 -1.60 -12.40
CA ASP A 120 -2.42 -2.48 -13.49
C ASP A 120 -2.03 -3.93 -13.19
N LEU A 121 -0.81 -4.15 -12.70
CA LEU A 121 -0.30 -5.48 -12.33
C LEU A 121 -1.15 -6.18 -11.25
N LEU A 122 -1.69 -5.44 -10.27
CA LEU A 122 -2.51 -6.01 -9.20
C LEU A 122 -3.71 -6.80 -9.74
N ASP A 123 -4.42 -6.21 -10.70
CA ASP A 123 -5.61 -6.81 -11.30
C ASP A 123 -5.30 -7.70 -12.52
N GLN A 124 -4.15 -7.48 -13.17
CA GLN A 124 -3.70 -8.25 -14.33
C GLN A 124 -2.32 -8.88 -14.05
N PRO A 125 -2.25 -9.94 -13.22
CA PRO A 125 -1.00 -10.62 -12.95
C PRO A 125 -0.36 -11.17 -14.22
N ASN A 126 0.97 -11.09 -14.32
CA ASN A 126 1.73 -11.68 -15.42
C ASN A 126 2.08 -13.15 -15.11
N PRO A 127 1.47 -14.16 -15.78
CA PRO A 127 1.76 -15.56 -15.50
C PRO A 127 3.16 -16.00 -15.96
N ALA A 128 3.83 -15.23 -16.84
CA ALA A 128 5.16 -15.58 -17.34
C ALA A 128 6.28 -15.38 -16.31
N ASP A 129 6.06 -14.50 -15.31
CA ASP A 129 7.07 -14.12 -14.31
C ASP A 129 6.56 -14.34 -12.86
N PRO A 130 6.32 -15.59 -12.43
CA PRO A 130 5.85 -15.86 -11.08
C PRO A 130 6.95 -15.54 -10.04
N ALA A 131 6.61 -14.68 -9.07
CA ALA A 131 7.48 -14.31 -7.96
C ALA A 131 7.13 -15.04 -6.65
N GLN A 132 5.89 -15.54 -6.54
CA GLN A 132 5.40 -16.31 -5.41
C GLN A 132 4.67 -17.56 -5.87
N THR A 133 5.20 -18.73 -5.52
CA THR A 133 4.65 -20.05 -5.90
C THR A 133 3.19 -20.20 -5.46
N ASP A 134 2.89 -19.94 -4.19
CA ASP A 134 1.53 -20.10 -3.64
C ASP A 134 0.52 -19.16 -4.32
N GLY A 135 0.94 -17.92 -4.59
CA GLY A 135 0.09 -16.93 -5.26
C GLY A 135 -0.20 -17.34 -6.70
N TYR A 136 0.82 -17.79 -7.41
CA TYR A 136 0.70 -18.27 -8.79
C TYR A 136 -0.13 -19.56 -8.89
N GLN A 137 0.09 -20.54 -8.02
CA GLN A 137 -0.65 -21.81 -8.02
C GLN A 137 -2.14 -21.57 -7.79
N LEU A 138 -2.51 -20.76 -6.79
CA LEU A 138 -3.91 -20.40 -6.56
C LEU A 138 -4.49 -19.63 -7.74
N PHE A 139 -3.76 -18.67 -8.29
CA PHE A 139 -4.22 -17.90 -9.45
C PHE A 139 -4.53 -18.78 -10.67
N VAL A 140 -3.71 -19.81 -10.93
CA VAL A 140 -3.88 -20.70 -12.09
C VAL A 140 -4.87 -21.83 -11.82
N GLN A 141 -4.83 -22.44 -10.63
CA GLN A 141 -5.55 -23.67 -10.32
C GLN A 141 -6.91 -23.42 -9.64
N ASP A 142 -7.03 -22.37 -8.84
CA ASP A 142 -8.25 -22.02 -8.12
C ASP A 142 -8.47 -20.49 -8.06
N PRO A 143 -8.94 -19.88 -9.16
CA PRO A 143 -9.20 -18.44 -9.20
C PRO A 143 -10.26 -17.97 -8.20
N ALA A 144 -11.12 -18.87 -7.70
CA ALA A 144 -12.13 -18.52 -6.71
C ALA A 144 -11.50 -18.38 -5.32
N GLU A 145 -10.60 -19.29 -4.95
CA GLU A 145 -9.84 -19.21 -3.70
C GLU A 145 -8.83 -18.06 -3.72
N TYR A 146 -8.18 -17.80 -4.87
CA TYR A 146 -7.32 -16.63 -5.05
C TYR A 146 -8.06 -15.32 -4.73
N ARG A 147 -9.31 -15.19 -5.19
CA ARG A 147 -10.16 -14.02 -4.92
C ARG A 147 -10.69 -13.95 -3.49
N ARG A 148 -10.83 -15.09 -2.81
CA ARG A 148 -11.24 -15.15 -1.39
C ARG A 148 -10.11 -14.79 -0.43
N ARG A 149 -8.85 -15.00 -0.82
CA ARG A 149 -7.69 -14.61 0.00
C ARG A 149 -7.78 -13.10 0.25
N PRO A 150 -7.85 -12.65 1.52
CA PRO A 150 -7.88 -11.24 1.80
C PRO A 150 -6.57 -10.62 1.33
N CYS A 151 -6.64 -9.75 0.33
CA CYS A 151 -5.53 -8.88 -0.08
C CYS A 151 -5.14 -7.86 1.01
N PHE A 152 -5.78 -7.94 2.19
CA PHE A 152 -5.65 -7.03 3.31
C PHE A 152 -5.15 -7.72 4.60
N PRO A 153 -3.91 -8.25 4.65
CA PRO A 153 -3.28 -8.47 5.95
C PRO A 153 -3.01 -7.14 6.69
N PHE A 154 -3.05 -5.98 6.00
CA PHE A 154 -2.49 -4.73 6.52
C PHE A 154 -3.47 -3.76 7.20
N LEU A 155 -4.79 -3.85 6.95
CA LEU A 155 -5.74 -3.06 7.73
C LEU A 155 -5.67 -3.47 9.20
N ASP A 156 -5.48 -4.75 9.51
CA ASP A 156 -5.36 -5.21 10.90
C ASP A 156 -4.10 -4.63 11.59
N GLN A 157 -2.93 -4.58 10.94
CA GLN A 157 -1.72 -4.06 11.60
C GLN A 157 -1.70 -2.52 11.75
N LEU A 158 -2.18 -1.79 10.75
CA LEU A 158 -2.22 -0.32 10.81
C LEU A 158 -3.31 0.17 11.77
N ILE A 159 -4.49 -0.47 11.76
CA ILE A 159 -5.54 -0.24 12.76
C ILE A 159 -4.96 -0.57 14.14
N VAL A 160 -4.40 -1.76 14.37
CA VAL A 160 -3.78 -2.11 15.67
C VAL A 160 -2.72 -1.10 16.13
N ASN A 161 -1.85 -0.62 15.23
CA ASN A 161 -0.81 0.36 15.59
C ASN A 161 -1.36 1.76 15.88
N LEU A 162 -2.36 2.22 15.12
CA LEU A 162 -3.08 3.47 15.37
C LEU A 162 -3.88 3.39 16.68
N PHE A 163 -4.53 2.25 16.94
CA PHE A 163 -5.24 1.96 18.19
C PHE A 163 -4.29 1.90 19.40
N SER A 164 -3.13 1.26 19.26
CA SER A 164 -2.12 1.19 20.31
C SER A 164 -1.51 2.55 20.65
N ARG A 165 -1.49 3.49 19.71
CA ARG A 165 -1.11 4.89 19.96
C ARG A 165 -2.23 5.69 20.60
N ALA A 166 -3.47 5.51 20.14
CA ALA A 166 -4.64 6.17 20.71
C ALA A 166 -4.89 5.76 22.16
N LEU A 167 -4.82 4.46 22.48
CA LEU A 167 -4.98 3.93 23.84
C LEU A 167 -3.88 4.38 24.82
N ARG A 168 -2.68 4.68 24.32
CA ARG A 168 -1.58 5.25 25.14
C ARG A 168 -1.74 6.74 25.43
N GLN A 169 -2.63 7.42 24.72
CA GLN A 169 -2.84 8.87 24.83
C GLN A 169 -4.17 9.25 25.48
N SER A 170 -5.09 8.30 25.72
CA SER A 170 -6.35 8.54 26.43
C SER A 170 -6.24 8.18 27.92
N PRO A 171 -6.75 9.03 28.85
CA PRO A 171 -6.83 8.69 30.27
C PRO A 171 -7.81 7.52 30.50
N PRO A 172 -7.61 6.72 31.56
CA PRO A 172 -8.46 5.56 31.83
C PRO A 172 -9.86 6.03 32.21
N LEU A 173 -10.85 5.80 31.34
CA LEU A 173 -12.25 5.91 31.70
C LEU A 173 -12.85 4.50 31.85
N LEU A 174 -13.51 4.30 32.99
CA LEU A 174 -14.15 3.08 33.43
C LEU A 174 -15.07 2.49 32.36
N VAL A 175 -14.73 1.27 31.92
CA VAL A 175 -15.56 0.45 31.04
C VAL A 175 -16.74 -0.05 31.86
N SER A 176 -17.93 0.53 31.67
CA SER A 176 -19.17 -0.07 32.15
C SER A 176 -20.23 -0.05 31.04
N ASN A 177 -20.84 -1.22 30.85
CA ASN A 177 -22.02 -1.52 30.03
C ASN A 177 -21.83 -1.54 28.51
N MET A 178 -21.28 -2.65 28.00
CA MET A 178 -21.43 -3.06 26.60
C MET A 178 -22.86 -3.56 26.35
N THR A 179 -23.64 -2.83 25.55
CA THR A 179 -24.88 -3.36 24.95
C THR A 179 -24.64 -3.56 23.46
N THR A 180 -24.74 -4.81 23.00
CA THR A 180 -24.47 -5.22 21.62
C THR A 180 -25.60 -4.76 20.70
N PHE A 181 -25.29 -4.00 19.64
CA PHE A 181 -26.25 -3.65 18.59
C PHE A 181 -25.66 -3.84 17.18
N GLY A 182 -26.35 -4.67 16.39
CA GLY A 182 -26.35 -4.62 14.92
C GLY A 182 -25.29 -5.45 14.18
N TYR A 183 -25.76 -6.39 13.35
CA TYR A 183 -24.98 -7.04 12.29
C TYR A 183 -25.22 -6.30 10.97
N LYS A 184 -24.16 -5.87 10.27
CA LYS A 184 -24.26 -5.47 8.87
C LYS A 184 -23.16 -6.15 8.06
N THR A 185 -23.57 -7.03 7.16
CA THR A 185 -22.72 -7.66 6.16
C THR A 185 -22.45 -6.66 5.04
N TYR A 186 -21.18 -6.33 4.79
CA TYR A 186 -20.75 -5.71 3.55
C TYR A 186 -19.90 -6.71 2.78
N LEU A 187 -20.28 -6.97 1.52
CA LEU A 187 -19.52 -7.73 0.52
C LEU A 187 -19.25 -9.23 0.82
N GLY A 188 -20.19 -9.93 1.46
CA GLY A 188 -20.15 -11.41 1.52
C GLY A 188 -18.98 -12.04 2.30
N CYS A 189 -18.13 -11.23 2.92
CA CYS A 189 -17.09 -11.66 3.86
C CYS A 189 -17.59 -11.46 5.30
N PRO A 190 -17.49 -12.46 6.19
CA PRO A 190 -17.84 -12.29 7.59
C PRO A 190 -16.76 -11.47 8.32
N LEU A 191 -16.69 -10.16 8.07
CA LEU A 191 -16.01 -9.27 9.00
C LEU A 191 -16.97 -8.97 10.16
N ARG A 192 -16.65 -9.51 11.33
CA ARG A 192 -17.33 -9.17 12.59
C ARG A 192 -16.81 -7.81 13.05
N LEU A 193 -17.52 -6.74 12.71
CA LEU A 193 -17.27 -5.39 13.22
C LEU A 193 -18.18 -5.18 14.43
N LEU A 194 -17.61 -5.09 15.64
CA LEU A 194 -18.35 -4.70 16.83
C LEU A 194 -18.26 -3.18 16.98
N PHE A 195 -19.39 -2.48 16.91
CA PHE A 195 -19.44 -1.04 17.14
C PHE A 195 -19.73 -0.78 18.62
N ILE A 196 -18.78 -0.20 19.36
CA ILE A 196 -19.02 0.29 20.74
C ILE A 196 -19.12 1.81 20.68
N PRO A 197 -20.24 2.42 21.10
CA PRO A 197 -20.35 3.88 21.19
C PRO A 197 -19.53 4.38 22.39
N LEU A 198 -18.44 5.08 22.12
CA LEU A 198 -17.70 5.83 23.15
C LEU A 198 -18.24 7.27 23.16
N ALA A 199 -19.21 7.50 24.05
CA ALA A 199 -19.76 8.78 24.54
C ALA A 199 -19.77 10.02 23.61
N LYS A 200 -20.91 10.72 23.59
CA LYS A 200 -21.12 11.95 22.83
C LYS A 200 -20.18 13.08 23.33
N GLN A 201 -19.24 13.53 22.49
CA GLN A 201 -18.47 14.75 22.74
C GLN A 201 -18.40 15.56 21.44
N ASN A 202 -18.92 16.80 21.47
CA ASN A 202 -18.99 17.73 20.33
C ASN A 202 -19.64 17.15 19.06
N ASP A 203 -20.82 16.53 19.19
CA ASP A 203 -21.68 16.07 18.08
C ASP A 203 -21.03 15.15 17.02
N MET A 204 -19.88 14.54 17.31
CA MET A 204 -19.25 13.53 16.45
C MET A 204 -19.18 12.17 17.15
N TRP A 205 -19.64 11.14 16.44
CA TRP A 205 -19.49 9.74 16.85
C TRP A 205 -18.04 9.30 16.64
N LYS A 206 -17.34 8.96 17.72
CA LYS A 206 -16.06 8.24 17.64
C LYS A 206 -16.34 6.74 17.60
N TRP A 207 -15.94 6.09 16.51
CA TRP A 207 -16.08 4.65 16.32
C TRP A 207 -14.77 3.95 16.67
N VAL A 208 -14.86 2.83 17.37
CA VAL A 208 -13.72 1.98 17.70
C VAL A 208 -13.95 0.60 17.10
N VAL A 209 -12.96 0.13 16.32
CA VAL A 209 -12.92 -1.21 15.73
C VAL A 209 -12.17 -2.11 16.70
N LEU A 210 -12.86 -3.09 17.28
CA LEU A 210 -12.22 -4.17 18.04
C LEU A 210 -12.46 -5.50 17.32
N LYS A 211 -11.43 -6.33 17.23
CA LYS A 211 -11.53 -7.76 16.90
C LYS A 211 -11.00 -8.58 18.09
N PRO A 212 -11.52 -9.81 18.28
CA PRO A 212 -11.13 -10.71 19.38
C PRO A 212 -9.65 -11.10 19.36
#